data_AF-A0ABD3F4Q0-F1
#
_entry.id   AF-A0ABD3F4Q0-F1
#
_cell.length_a   1.000
_cell.length_b   1.000
_cell.length_c   1.000
_cell.angle_alpha   90.00
_cell.angle_beta   90.00
_cell.angle_gamma   90.00
#
_symmetry.space_group_name_H-M   'P 1'
#
loop_
_entity.id
_entity.type
_entity.pdbx_description
1 polymer ?
#
loop_
_entity_poly.entity_id
_entity_poly.type
_entity_poly.pdbx_seq_one_letter_code
_entity_poly.pdbx_strand_id
1 'polypeptide(L)' 'MSVLAQDPNALKKAHADGWNLDPDSFPADTVYPGLYSGDYGPTEAVLAKAESPLDLFFFFHAQVTVGSD' A
#
# COMPACT_ATOMS: atom_id res chain seq x y z
N MET A 1 -13.45 -19.26 -6.20
CA MET A 1 -13.18 -18.09 -5.35
C MET A 1 -14.46 -17.27 -5.27
N SER A 2 -15.32 -17.56 -4.30
CA SER A 2 -16.50 -16.71 -4.06
C SER A 2 -16.00 -15.35 -3.56
N VAL A 3 -16.39 -14.28 -4.23
CA VAL A 3 -15.93 -12.93 -3.92
C VAL A 3 -16.44 -12.58 -2.52
N LEU A 4 -15.55 -12.21 -1.60
CA LEU A 4 -15.88 -11.84 -0.22
C LEU A 4 -17.02 -10.82 -0.14
N ALA A 5 -17.10 -9.91 -1.12
CA ALA A 5 -18.16 -8.90 -1.25
C ALA A 5 -19.58 -9.46 -1.47
N GLN A 6 -19.71 -10.72 -1.89
CA GLN A 6 -21.00 -11.37 -2.15
C GLN A 6 -21.49 -12.20 -0.95
N ASP A 7 -20.68 -12.36 0.10
CA ASP A 7 -21.06 -13.08 1.32
C ASP A 7 -21.25 -12.10 2.49
N PRO A 8 -22.51 -11.72 2.81
CA PRO A 8 -22.80 -10.77 3.86
C PRO A 8 -22.48 -11.30 5.27
N ASN A 9 -22.43 -12.61 5.47
CA ASN A 9 -22.03 -13.20 6.75
C ASN A 9 -20.51 -13.15 6.91
N ALA A 10 -19.76 -13.43 5.83
CA ALA A 10 -18.30 -13.26 5.82
C ALA A 10 -17.91 -11.79 6.04
N LEU A 11 -18.65 -10.85 5.46
CA LEU A 11 -18.45 -9.40 5.67
C LEU A 11 -18.68 -8.98 7.13
N LYS A 12 -19.76 -9.46 7.76
CA LYS A 12 -20.02 -9.20 9.20
C LYS A 12 -18.94 -9.82 10.09
N LYS A 13 -18.46 -11.01 9.74
CA LYS A 13 -17.38 -11.68 10.46
C LYS A 13 -16.06 -10.92 10.33
N ALA A 14 -15.69 -10.47 9.13
CA ALA A 14 -14.50 -9.64 8.93
C ALA A 14 -14.59 -8.30 9.68
N HIS A 15 -15.78 -7.70 9.76
CA HIS A 15 -15.97 -6.48 10.55
C HIS A 15 -15.84 -6.72 12.07
N ALA A 16 -16.28 -7.88 12.57
CA ALA A 16 -16.19 -8.22 13.99
C ALA A 16 -14.80 -8.70 14.42
N ASP A 17 -14.16 -9.53 13.58
CA ASP A 17 -12.86 -10.13 13.85
C ASP A 17 -11.70 -9.21 13.46
N GLY A 18 -11.97 -8.17 12.65
CA GLY A 18 -10.98 -7.26 12.12
C GLY A 18 -10.22 -7.79 10.90
N TRP A 19 -9.14 -7.11 10.53
CA TRP A 19 -8.25 -7.54 9.46
C TRP A 19 -7.31 -8.64 9.97
N ASN A 20 -7.04 -9.65 9.13
CA ASN A 20 -5.96 -10.58 9.41
C ASN A 20 -4.63 -9.84 9.30
N LEU A 21 -3.89 -9.73 10.40
CA LEU A 21 -2.58 -9.08 10.47
C LEU A 21 -1.45 -10.10 10.68
N ASP A 22 -1.70 -11.37 10.33
CA ASP A 22 -0.70 -12.42 10.38
C ASP A 22 0.60 -11.98 9.69
N PRO A 23 1.73 -11.86 10.41
CA PRO A 23 3.00 -11.38 9.87
C PRO A 23 3.54 -12.24 8.72
N ASP A 24 3.17 -13.52 8.66
CA ASP A 24 3.55 -14.42 7.57
C ASP A 24 2.78 -14.10 6.28
N SER A 25 1.57 -13.54 6.43
CA SER A 25 0.71 -13.09 5.33
C SER A 25 0.94 -11.61 4.98
N PHE A 26 1.34 -10.79 5.96
CA PHE A 26 1.60 -9.36 5.86
C PHE A 26 2.94 -9.06 6.55
N PRO A 27 4.07 -9.25 5.86
CA PRO A 27 5.38 -8.99 6.46
C PRO A 27 5.46 -7.56 6.97
N ALA A 28 6.22 -7.36 8.05
CA ALA A 28 6.42 -6.06 8.66
C ALA A 28 6.76 -4.99 7.60
N ASP A 29 6.18 -3.81 7.76
CA ASP A 29 6.32 -2.70 6.81
C ASP A 29 7.77 -2.56 6.35
N THR A 30 8.00 -2.84 5.07
CA THR A 30 9.24 -2.43 4.43
C THR A 30 9.26 -0.91 4.46
N VAL A 31 10.22 -0.35 5.18
CA VAL A 31 10.45 1.10 5.19
C VAL A 31 10.83 1.48 3.76
N TYR A 32 9.89 2.07 3.03
CA TYR A 32 10.13 2.62 1.71
C TYR A 32 10.81 4.00 1.87
N PRO A 33 12.11 4.12 1.56
CA PRO A 33 12.83 5.36 1.78
C PRO A 33 12.23 6.48 0.92
N GLY A 34 12.05 7.67 1.49
CA GLY A 34 11.55 8.83 0.77
C GLY A 34 10.05 8.88 0.52
N LEU A 35 9.27 7.91 1.04
CA LEU A 35 7.81 7.98 0.99
C LEU A 35 7.22 8.80 2.13
N TYR A 36 7.83 8.73 3.31
CA TYR A 36 7.30 9.35 4.51
C TYR A 36 8.13 10.55 4.98
N SER A 37 7.44 11.60 5.41
CA SER A 37 8.01 12.78 6.05
C SER A 37 7.88 12.66 7.57
N GLY A 38 8.81 11.96 8.22
CA GLY A 38 8.77 11.72 9.67
C GLY A 38 7.86 10.55 10.06
N ASP A 39 7.18 10.67 11.21
CA ASP A 39 6.36 9.57 11.78
C ASP A 39 5.09 9.29 10.97
N TYR A 40 4.55 10.31 10.28
CA TYR A 40 3.33 10.20 9.49
C TYR A 40 3.36 11.13 8.26
N GLY A 41 2.75 10.67 7.18
CA GLY A 41 2.40 11.49 6.02
C GLY A 41 3.40 11.40 4.86
N PRO A 42 2.92 11.56 3.62
CA PRO A 42 3.74 11.48 2.41
C PRO A 42 4.76 12.63 2.33
N THR A 43 5.90 12.37 1.67
CA THR A 43 6.83 13.45 1.29
C THR A 43 6.22 14.38 0.24
N GLU A 44 6.77 15.58 0.10
CA GLU A 44 6.37 16.53 -0.96
C GLU A 44 6.47 15.91 -2.36
N ALA A 45 7.47 15.05 -2.59
CA ALA A 45 7.64 14.34 -3.85
C ALA A 45 6.48 13.38 -4.15
N VAL A 46 5.97 12.67 -3.14
CA VAL A 46 4.79 11.80 -3.28
C VAL A 46 3.53 12.65 -3.46
N LEU A 47 3.37 13.72 -2.69
CA LEU A 47 2.23 14.64 -2.80
C LEU A 47 2.12 15.25 -4.21
N ALA A 48 3.24 15.65 -4.81
CA ALA A 48 3.29 16.19 -6.17
C ALA A 48 2.86 15.18 -7.24
N LYS A 49 2.79 13.88 -6.93
CA LYS A 49 2.35 12.81 -7.84
C LYS A 49 0.95 12.31 -7.51
N ALA A 50 0.36 12.74 -6.39
CA ALA A 50 -0.93 12.25 -5.91
C ALA A 50 -2.12 12.68 -6.79
N GLU A 51 -1.98 13.74 -7.59
CA GLU A 51 -3.03 14.22 -8.49
C GLU A 51 -3.27 13.29 -9.70
N SER A 52 -2.31 12.41 -10.01
CA SER A 52 -2.38 11.49 -11.16
C SER A 52 -2.11 10.07 -10.68
N PRO A 53 -3.11 9.17 -10.69
CA PRO A 53 -2.93 7.77 -10.32
C PRO A 53 -1.84 7.07 -11.11
N LEU A 54 -1.61 7.48 -12.36
CA LEU A 54 -0.54 6.94 -13.21
C LEU A 54 0.83 7.48 -12.80
N ASP A 55 0.96 8.77 -12.49
CA ASP A 55 2.23 9.34 -12.04
C ASP A 55 2.65 8.74 -10.69
N LEU A 56 1.68 8.51 -9.80
CA LEU A 56 1.89 7.81 -8.55
C LEU A 56 2.33 6.36 -8.77
N PHE A 57 1.69 5.65 -9.71
CA PHE A 57 2.07 4.28 -10.08
C PHE A 57 3.51 4.22 -10.61
N PHE A 58 3.89 5.10 -11.53
CA PHE A 58 5.27 5.15 -12.03
C PHE A 58 6.26 5.61 -10.95
N PHE A 59 5.86 6.50 -10.04
CA PHE A 59 6.70 6.91 -8.92
C PHE A 59 7.09 5.71 -8.03
N PHE A 60 6.16 4.77 -7.79
CA PHE A 60 6.43 3.57 -7.00
C PHE A 60 7.09 2.43 -7.78
N HIS A 61 6.79 2.28 -9.08
CA HIS A 61 7.19 1.10 -9.85
C HIS A 61 8.27 1.34 -10.91
N ALA A 62 8.59 2.59 -11.25
CA ALA A 62 9.60 2.92 -12.27
C ALA A 62 11.02 3.13 -11.70
N GLN A 63 11.22 3.02 -10.38
CA GLN A 63 12.54 3.23 -9.76
C GLN A 63 13.56 2.10 -10.04
N VAL A 64 13.17 1.04 -10.75
CA VAL A 64 14.04 -0.11 -11.06
C VAL A 64 14.95 0.12 -12.29
N THR A 65 14.89 1.26 -12.99
CA THR A 65 15.58 1.39 -14.28
C THR A 65 16.46 2.61 -14.48
N VAL A 66 17.17 3.12 -13.46
CA VAL A 66 18.35 3.98 -13.72
C VAL A 66 19.43 3.85 -12.62
N GLY A 67 20.57 3.23 -12.98
CA GLY A 67 21.89 3.37 -12.34
C GLY A 67 22.27 2.24 -11.36
N SER A 68 23.40 1.54 -11.48
CA SER A 68 24.65 1.92 -12.15
C SER A 68 25.51 0.70 -12.56
N ASP A 69 26.26 0.92 -13.64
CA ASP A 69 27.62 0.43 -13.95
C ASP A 69 28.38 -0.31 -12.83
#